data_AF-A0A3B9IP30-F1
#
_entry.id   AF-A0A3B9IP30-F1
#
_cell.length_a   1.000
_cell.length_b   1.000
_cell.length_c   1.000
_cell.angle_alpha   90.00
_cell.angle_beta   90.00
_cell.angle_gamma   90.00
#
_symmetry.space_group_name_H-M   'P 1'
#
loop_
_entity.id
_entity.type
_entity.pdbx_description
1 polymer ?
#
loop_
_entity_poly.entity_id
_entity_poly.type
_entity_poly.pdbx_seq_one_letter_code
_entity_poly.pdbx_strand_id
1 'polypeptide(L)' 'EKGAFTGAVARRVGKFEEADGGTLLLDEISEMDPRLQAKLL' A
#
# COMPACT_ATOMS: atom_id res chain seq x y z
N GLU A 1 12.23 -9.48 -3.68
CA GLU A 1 12.68 -9.69 -5.06
C GLU A 1 12.60 -8.41 -5.86
N LYS A 2 13.48 -8.24 -6.85
CA LYS A 2 13.28 -7.28 -7.92
C LYS A 2 12.01 -7.72 -8.67
N GLY A 3 10.89 -7.07 -8.43
CA GLY A 3 9.65 -7.37 -9.11
C GLY A 3 9.83 -7.12 -10.61
N ALA A 4 9.69 -8.16 -11.43
CA ALA A 4 9.87 -8.12 -12.88
C ALA A 4 8.93 -7.13 -13.61
N PHE A 5 7.97 -6.53 -12.90
CA PHE A 5 6.92 -5.68 -13.45
C PHE A 5 7.01 -4.18 -13.09
N THR A 6 7.88 -3.77 -12.16
CA THR A 6 7.86 -2.38 -11.63
C THR A 6 9.16 -1.60 -11.81
N GLY A 7 10.20 -2.21 -12.39
CA GLY A 7 11.52 -1.58 -12.50
C GLY A 7 12.19 -1.27 -11.14
N ALA A 8 11.65 -1.80 -10.05
CA ALA A 8 12.13 -1.51 -8.70
C ALA A 8 13.52 -2.13 -8.46
N VAL A 9 14.52 -1.28 -8.24
CA VAL A 9 15.92 -1.68 -7.98
C VAL A 9 16.06 -2.46 -6.66
N ALA A 10 15.20 -2.15 -5.67
CA ALA A 10 15.12 -2.82 -4.39
C ALA A 10 13.65 -2.98 -3.96
N ARG A 11 13.36 -3.98 -3.10
CA ARG A 11 12.05 -4.16 -2.49
C ARG A 11 11.82 -3.05 -1.45
N ARG A 12 10.71 -2.33 -1.56
CA ARG A 12 10.19 -1.47 -0.49
C ARG A 12 8.98 -2.15 0.13
N VAL A 13 8.99 -2.31 1.45
CA VAL A 13 7.85 -2.85 2.21
C VAL A 13 6.69 -1.86 2.12
N GLY A 14 5.48 -2.38 1.85
CA GLY A 14 4.27 -1.56 1.78
C GLY A 14 3.78 -1.14 3.18
N LYS A 15 2.96 -0.09 3.26
CA LYS A 15 2.45 0.41 4.55
C LYS A 15 1.52 -0.57 5.28
N PHE A 16 0.80 -1.42 4.53
CA PHE A 16 0.01 -2.50 5.11
C PHE A 16 0.88 -3.61 5.71
N GLU A 17 1.98 -3.98 5.02
CA GLU A 17 2.96 -4.94 5.55
C GLU A 17 3.68 -4.37 6.78
N GLU A 18 3.98 -3.07 6.80
CA GLU A 18 4.60 -2.39 7.94
C GLU A 18 3.68 -2.35 9.19
N ALA A 19 2.37 -2.28 8.97
CA ALA A 19 1.36 -2.24 10.03
C ALA A 19 0.77 -3.62 10.39
N ASP A 20 1.35 -4.72 9.89
CA ASP A 20 0.87 -6.07 10.17
C ASP A 20 0.89 -6.38 11.68
N GLY A 21 -0.21 -6.93 12.18
CA GLY A 21 -0.43 -7.14 13.63
C GLY A 21 -0.67 -5.86 14.45
N GLY A 22 -0.72 -4.69 13.81
CA GLY A 22 -0.96 -3.40 14.44
C GLY A 22 -2.26 -2.73 13.99
N THR A 23 -2.23 -1.41 13.88
CA THR A 23 -3.35 -0.60 13.37
C THR A 23 -2.82 0.45 12.42
N LEU A 24 -3.43 0.54 11.24
CA LEU A 24 -3.13 1.57 10.23
C LEU A 24 -4.23 2.63 10.26
N LEU A 25 -3.86 3.87 10.56
CA LEU A 25 -4.75 5.02 10.42
C LEU A 25 -4.63 5.59 9.01
N LEU A 26 -5.77 5.76 8.34
CA LEU A 26 -5.85 6.41 7.03
C LEU A 26 -6.60 7.74 7.20
N ASP A 27 -5.89 8.85 7.00
CA ASP A 27 -6.48 10.19 6.99
C ASP A 27 -6.97 10.54 5.58
N GLU A 28 -7.97 11.42 5.48
CA GLU A 28 -8.53 11.90 4.20
C GLU A 28 -8.90 10.77 3.21
N ILE A 29 -9.42 9.64 3.69
CA ILE A 29 -9.73 8.46 2.85
C ILE A 29 -10.64 8.78 1.65
N SER A 30 -11.49 9.82 1.76
CA SER A 30 -12.36 10.30 0.69
C SER A 30 -11.61 10.87 -0.51
N GLU A 31 -10.40 11.40 -0.32
CA GLU A 31 -9.58 12.03 -1.36
C GLU A 31 -8.71 11.02 -2.12
N MET A 32 -8.67 9.76 -1.68
CA MET A 32 -7.91 8.70 -2.35
C MET A 32 -8.52 8.36 -3.72
N ASP A 33 -7.69 7.91 -4.67
CA ASP A 33 -8.19 7.40 -5.96
C ASP A 33 -9.23 6.28 -5.73
N PRO A 34 -10.42 6.32 -6.37
CA PRO A 34 -11.47 5.32 -6.15
C PRO A 34 -11.02 3.87 -6.39
N ARG A 35 -10.06 3.64 -7.29
CA ARG A 35 -9.48 2.30 -7.53
C ARG A 35 -8.62 1.84 -6.37
N LEU A 36 -7.98 2.76 -5.66
CA LEU A 36 -7.21 2.44 -4.46
C LEU A 36 -8.15 2.23 -3.26
N GLN A 37 -9.20 3.06 -3.12
CA GLN A 37 -10.22 2.86 -2.10
C GLN A 37 -10.89 1.48 -2.22
N ALA A 38 -11.23 1.06 -3.44
CA ALA A 38 -11.82 -0.25 -3.70
C ALA A 38 -10.90 -1.42 -3.31
N LYS A 39 -9.58 -1.22 -3.23
CA LYS A 39 -8.62 -2.25 -2.79
C LYS A 39 -8.48 -2.36 -1.27
N LEU A 40 -9.13 -1.47 -0.51
CA LEU A 40 -9.18 -1.54 0.95
C LEU A 40 -10.29 -2.46 1.47
N LEU A 41 -11.21 -2.87 0.60
CA LEU A 41 -12.28 -3.86 0.85
C LEU A 41 -11.82 -5.25 0.40
#